data_AF-A0A5J5N376-F1
#
_entry.id   AF-A0A5J5N376-F1
#
_cell.length_a   1.000
_cell.length_b   1.000
_cell.length_c   1.000
_cell.angle_alpha   90.00
_cell.angle_beta   90.00
_cell.angle_gamma   90.00
#
_symmetry.space_group_name_H-M   'P 1'
#
loop_
_entity.id
_entity.type
_entity.pdbx_description
1 polymer ?
#
loop_
_entity_poly.entity_id
_entity_poly.type
_entity_poly.pdbx_seq_one_letter_code
_entity_poly.pdbx_strand_id
1 'polypeptide(L)'
;MVFFLPFPSFSIFIMKISDSHKNKDNNTDSHGNWPPTNKIKLKKKKNLVLFTLSFPFLCHAVNKMRQHSDSEVACLAREVYTEWRTFIEKHVNRPSIEVRSDAKTESFRKNAQKLLSEALELEMDHLLVENIERETFHLCSRLINGPYRRTVRALVFTLKHRAEIREQVKNGMLPVGTFVQTHKK
;
A
#
# COMPACT_ATOMS: atom_id res chain seq x y z
N MET A 1 -2.55 -7.71 23.01
CA MET A 1 -1.24 -7.23 23.48
C MET A 1 -0.56 -6.49 22.36
N VAL A 2 -0.29 -5.19 22.54
CA VAL A 2 0.33 -4.31 21.56
C VAL A 2 1.80 -4.17 21.94
N PHE A 3 2.71 -4.82 21.20
CA PHE A 3 4.13 -4.55 21.36
C PHE A 3 4.48 -3.27 20.59
N PHE A 4 4.54 -2.17 21.34
CA PHE A 4 5.26 -0.97 20.94
C PHE A 4 6.76 -1.28 21.02
N LEU A 5 7.46 -1.21 19.89
CA LEU A 5 8.88 -0.88 19.88
C LEU A 5 9.00 0.54 19.35
N PRO A 6 9.33 1.54 20.18
CA PRO A 6 9.78 2.82 19.67
C PRO A 6 11.19 2.60 19.13
N PHE A 7 11.52 3.21 18.00
CA PHE A 7 12.92 3.50 17.64
C PHE A 7 13.27 4.85 18.26
N PRO A 8 13.75 4.94 19.51
CA PRO A 8 14.20 6.21 20.08
C PRO A 8 15.37 6.77 19.28
N SER A 9 16.31 5.93 18.82
CA SER A 9 17.54 6.38 18.15
C SER A 9 17.32 7.08 16.81
N PHE A 10 16.36 6.63 15.99
CA PHE A 10 16.12 7.20 14.66
C PHE A 10 15.38 8.54 14.72
N SER A 11 14.43 8.70 15.66
CA SER A 11 13.76 9.98 15.88
C SER A 11 14.70 11.00 16.51
N ILE A 12 15.61 10.55 17.38
CA ILE A 12 16.68 11.40 17.95
C ILE A 12 17.68 11.82 16.87
N PHE A 13 18.02 10.94 15.92
CA PHE A 13 18.91 11.26 14.79
C PHE A 13 18.30 12.28 13.82
N ILE A 14 17.01 12.15 13.48
CA ILE A 14 16.31 13.14 12.65
C ILE A 14 16.21 14.50 13.37
N MET A 15 15.97 14.54 14.69
CA MET A 15 16.03 15.78 15.48
C MET A 15 17.45 16.37 15.49
N LYS A 16 18.48 15.56 15.77
CA LYS A 16 19.89 16.02 15.80
C LYS A 16 20.38 16.55 14.45
N ILE A 17 19.98 15.95 13.32
CA ILE A 17 20.30 16.46 11.98
C ILE A 17 19.60 17.79 11.72
N SER A 18 18.34 17.94 12.14
CA SER A 18 17.61 19.20 12.01
C SER A 18 18.20 20.32 12.87
N ASP A 19 18.74 20.00 14.05
CA ASP A 19 19.38 20.96 14.94
C ASP A 19 20.82 21.31 14.50
N SER A 20 21.55 20.34 13.94
CA SER A 20 22.90 20.56 13.40
C SER A 20 22.89 21.42 12.12
N HIS A 21 21.82 21.36 11.32
CA HIS A 21 21.62 22.27 10.19
C HIS A 21 21.30 23.71 10.62
N LYS A 22 20.60 23.93 11.75
CA LYS A 22 20.30 25.29 12.26
C LYS A 22 21.52 26.03 12.81
N ASN A 23 22.55 25.32 13.27
CA ASN A 23 23.72 25.95 13.89
C ASN A 23 24.81 26.34 12.87
N LYS A 24 24.66 25.98 11.59
CA LYS A 24 25.58 26.37 10.50
C LYS A 24 25.14 27.61 9.72
N ASP A 25 23.93 28.13 9.96
CA ASP A 25 23.38 29.28 9.22
C ASP A 25 23.81 30.65 9.79
N ASN A 26 24.74 30.69 10.76
CA ASN A 26 25.24 31.94 11.36
C ASN A 26 26.60 32.41 10.82
N ASN A 27 27.12 31.84 9.73
CA ASN A 27 28.29 32.41 9.09
C ASN A 27 28.28 32.22 7.56
N THR A 28 28.47 33.33 6.86
CA THR A 28 28.64 33.52 5.41
C THR A 28 27.40 33.33 4.54
N ASP A 29 26.80 34.49 4.23
CA ASP A 29 26.09 34.74 2.97
C ASP A 29 26.95 34.32 1.77
N SER A 30 26.42 33.47 0.88
CA SER A 30 26.45 33.67 -0.58
C SER A 30 25.77 32.53 -1.34
N HIS A 31 24.69 32.90 -2.05
CA HIS A 31 24.15 32.31 -3.27
C HIS A 31 24.19 30.78 -3.46
N GLY A 32 23.09 30.12 -3.06
CA GLY A 32 22.69 28.81 -3.56
C GLY A 32 21.17 28.65 -3.42
N ASN A 33 20.46 28.72 -4.54
CA ASN A 33 19.01 28.68 -4.62
C ASN A 33 18.46 27.30 -4.19
N TRP A 34 17.94 27.19 -2.96
CA TRP A 34 17.15 26.04 -2.50
C TRP A 34 15.65 26.30 -2.72
N PRO A 35 14.86 25.32 -3.21
CA PRO A 35 13.43 25.51 -3.32
C PRO A 35 12.78 25.59 -1.92
N PRO A 36 11.67 26.33 -1.78
CA PRO A 36 11.09 26.68 -0.50
C PRO A 36 10.59 25.44 0.27
N THR A 37 10.88 25.44 1.57
CA THR A 37 10.50 24.42 2.54
C THR A 37 8.98 24.31 2.70
N ASN A 38 8.36 23.46 1.90
CA ASN A 38 6.97 23.09 2.11
C ASN A 38 6.85 22.17 3.33
N LYS A 39 6.21 22.72 4.37
CA LYS A 39 5.86 22.09 5.65
C LYS A 39 5.28 20.69 5.45
N ILE A 40 6.07 19.66 5.74
CA ILE A 40 5.61 18.28 5.81
C ILE A 40 4.77 18.14 7.09
N LYS A 41 3.45 18.24 6.96
CA LYS A 41 2.51 17.85 8.02
C LYS A 41 2.67 16.35 8.29
N LEU A 42 3.31 16.02 9.41
CA LEU A 42 3.39 14.67 9.98
C LEU A 42 1.99 14.13 10.29
N LYS A 43 1.38 13.44 9.32
CA LYS A 43 0.25 12.55 9.60
C LYS A 43 0.79 11.27 10.23
N LYS A 44 0.66 11.18 11.56
CA LYS A 44 0.71 9.94 12.34
C LYS A 44 -0.17 8.87 11.66
N LYS A 45 0.42 7.89 10.97
CA LYS A 45 -0.24 6.62 10.65
C LYS A 45 0.72 5.57 10.10
N LYS A 46 0.92 4.54 10.93
CA LYS A 46 0.92 3.09 10.65
C LYS A 46 1.87 2.57 9.55
N ASN A 47 2.73 1.64 9.98
CA ASN A 47 3.64 0.76 9.24
C ASN A 47 5.09 1.25 9.09
N LEU A 48 5.89 1.01 10.13
CA LEU A 48 7.35 1.24 10.14
C LEU A 48 8.11 0.49 9.02
N VAL A 49 7.56 -0.62 8.50
CA VAL A 49 8.24 -1.43 7.47
C VAL A 49 8.15 -0.80 6.07
N LEU A 50 7.12 0.00 5.78
CA LEU A 50 7.01 0.73 4.52
C LEU A 50 7.86 2.01 4.55
N PHE A 51 8.10 2.55 5.73
CA PHE A 51 8.89 3.77 5.93
C PHE A 51 10.35 3.59 5.50
N THR A 52 10.93 2.40 5.71
CA THR A 52 12.33 2.09 5.37
C THR A 52 12.56 1.79 3.89
N LEU A 53 11.52 1.40 3.14
CA LEU A 53 11.58 1.16 1.70
C LEU A 53 11.29 2.42 0.86
N SER A 54 10.69 3.46 1.44
CA SER A 54 10.06 4.54 0.68
C SER A 54 10.93 5.77 0.41
N PHE A 55 12.17 5.86 0.91
CA PHE A 55 13.03 7.01 0.62
C PHE A 55 14.46 6.60 0.25
N PRO A 56 14.71 6.22 -1.01
CA PRO A 56 16.06 6.04 -1.55
C PRO A 56 16.94 7.24 -1.20
N PHE A 57 16.38 8.45 -1.28
CA PHE A 57 17.01 9.71 -0.89
C PHE A 57 17.63 9.69 0.52
N LEU A 58 16.94 9.15 1.54
CA LEU A 58 17.46 9.08 2.90
C LEU A 58 18.60 8.05 3.02
N CYS A 59 18.54 6.93 2.29
CA CYS A 59 19.67 5.99 2.16
C CYS A 59 20.90 6.69 1.61
N HIS A 60 20.72 7.43 0.53
CA HIS A 60 21.80 8.06 -0.20
C HIS A 60 22.41 9.21 0.63
N ALA A 61 21.58 9.98 1.34
CA ALA A 61 22.02 11.01 2.25
C ALA A 61 22.85 10.45 3.42
N VAL A 62 22.36 9.42 4.12
CA VAL A 62 23.10 8.78 5.22
C VAL A 62 24.39 8.14 4.71
N ASN A 63 24.36 7.51 3.53
CA ASN A 63 25.56 6.93 2.93
C ASN A 63 26.62 8.01 2.60
N LYS A 64 26.20 9.19 2.11
CA LYS A 64 27.10 10.32 1.86
C LYS A 64 27.67 10.92 3.15
N MET A 65 26.86 11.01 4.21
CA MET A 65 27.28 11.55 5.52
C MET A 65 28.33 10.67 6.23
N ARG A 66 28.46 9.39 5.89
CA ARG A 66 29.53 8.51 6.40
C ARG A 66 30.94 8.94 5.96
N GLN A 67 31.03 9.70 4.87
CA GLN A 67 32.27 10.22 4.30
C GLN A 67 32.47 11.72 4.61
N HIS A 68 31.70 12.26 5.56
CA HIS A 68 31.78 13.66 5.92
C HIS A 68 33.13 13.97 6.63
N SER A 69 33.66 15.17 6.42
CA SER A 69 34.94 15.62 7.00
C SER A 69 34.90 15.71 8.54
N ASP A 70 33.73 16.03 9.08
CA ASP A 70 33.46 15.99 10.52
C ASP A 70 33.35 14.55 11.03
N SER A 71 34.27 14.18 11.91
CA SER A 71 34.38 12.84 12.48
C SER A 71 33.14 12.44 13.30
N GLU A 72 32.50 13.37 14.01
CA GLU A 72 31.31 13.06 14.82
C GLU A 72 30.11 12.73 13.93
N VAL A 73 29.89 13.55 12.89
CA VAL A 73 28.82 13.33 11.90
C VAL A 73 29.05 12.03 11.13
N ALA A 74 30.30 11.74 10.73
CA ALA A 74 30.64 10.51 10.04
C ALA A 74 30.51 9.26 10.92
N CYS A 75 30.78 9.38 12.23
CA CYS A 75 30.59 8.30 13.20
C CYS A 75 29.11 7.98 13.38
N LEU A 76 28.29 9.00 13.62
CA LEU A 76 26.85 8.87 13.84
C LEU A 76 26.13 8.33 12.60
N ALA A 77 26.52 8.79 11.41
CA ALA A 77 25.99 8.28 10.14
C ALA A 77 26.35 6.80 9.90
N ARG A 78 27.54 6.35 10.35
CA ARG A 78 27.93 4.93 10.29
C ARG A 78 27.07 4.08 11.21
N GLU A 79 26.84 4.53 12.44
CA GLU A 79 25.99 3.83 13.41
C GLU A 79 24.56 3.64 12.88
N VAL A 80 23.94 4.71 12.39
CA VAL A 80 22.59 4.66 11.82
C VAL A 80 22.53 3.76 10.58
N TYR A 81 23.55 3.80 9.73
CA TYR A 81 23.62 2.91 8.57
C TYR A 81 23.74 1.44 9.00
N THR A 82 24.53 1.12 10.03
CA THR A 82 24.66 -0.25 10.55
C THR A 82 23.39 -0.75 11.23
N GLU A 83 22.72 0.07 12.05
CA GLU A 83 21.42 -0.28 12.65
C GLU A 83 20.38 -0.55 11.57
N TRP A 84 20.36 0.25 10.51
CA TRP A 84 19.45 0.05 9.40
C TRP A 84 19.76 -1.22 8.61
N ARG A 85 21.03 -1.46 8.25
CA ARG A 85 21.44 -2.65 7.50
C ARG A 85 21.10 -3.93 8.27
N THR A 86 21.37 -3.95 9.57
CA THR A 86 21.02 -5.08 10.46
C THR A 86 19.50 -5.21 10.63
N PHE A 87 18.75 -4.12 10.65
CA PHE A 87 17.28 -4.17 10.65
C PHE A 87 16.74 -4.81 9.38
N ILE A 88 17.22 -4.43 8.20
CA ILE A 88 16.77 -5.02 6.92
C ILE A 88 17.12 -6.51 6.87
N GLU A 89 18.35 -6.89 7.22
CA GLU A 89 18.80 -8.28 7.25
C GLU A 89 17.96 -9.16 8.19
N LYS A 90 17.64 -8.65 9.39
CA LYS A 90 16.76 -9.34 10.34
C LYS A 90 15.31 -9.51 9.84
N HIS A 91 14.88 -8.69 8.89
CA HIS A 91 13.50 -8.66 8.41
C HIS A 91 13.34 -9.12 6.95
N VAL A 92 14.42 -9.52 6.27
CA VAL A 92 14.38 -9.95 4.85
C VAL A 92 13.65 -11.28 4.66
N ASN A 93 13.75 -12.17 5.64
CA ASN A 93 13.13 -13.51 5.63
C ASN A 93 11.76 -13.53 6.31
N ARG A 94 11.18 -12.36 6.63
CA ARG A 94 9.82 -12.32 7.16
C ARG A 94 8.86 -12.73 6.04
N PRO A 95 8.01 -13.74 6.25
CA PRO A 95 7.05 -14.13 5.22
C PRO A 95 6.19 -12.93 4.85
N SER A 96 5.93 -12.76 3.56
CA SER A 96 5.03 -11.73 3.05
C SER A 96 3.70 -11.85 3.78
N ILE A 97 3.31 -10.81 4.52
CA ILE A 97 2.00 -10.77 5.17
C ILE A 97 0.96 -10.83 4.05
N GLU A 98 0.20 -11.93 4.01
CA GLU A 98 -1.00 -12.01 3.20
C GLU A 98 -2.00 -11.04 3.85
N VAL A 99 -2.08 -9.83 3.30
CA VAL A 99 -3.02 -8.81 3.80
C VAL A 99 -4.41 -9.28 3.45
N ARG A 100 -5.04 -10.03 4.36
CA ARG A 100 -6.49 -10.20 4.38
C ARG A 100 -7.10 -8.80 4.45
N SER A 101 -8.16 -8.56 3.67
CA SER A 101 -8.83 -7.25 3.70
C SER A 101 -9.38 -7.00 5.10
N ASP A 102 -9.61 -5.73 5.44
CA ASP A 102 -10.27 -5.42 6.70
C ASP A 102 -11.67 -6.07 6.74
N ALA A 103 -12.19 -6.33 7.95
CA ALA A 103 -13.46 -7.04 8.14
C ALA A 103 -14.65 -6.40 7.40
N LYS A 104 -14.63 -5.07 7.20
CA LYS A 104 -15.67 -4.35 6.46
C LYS A 104 -15.53 -4.59 4.95
N THR A 105 -14.32 -4.60 4.42
CA THR A 105 -14.09 -4.98 3.02
C THR A 105 -14.51 -6.43 2.76
N GLU A 106 -14.14 -7.38 3.63
CA GLU A 106 -14.55 -8.78 3.47
C GLU A 106 -16.07 -8.95 3.50
N SER A 107 -16.79 -8.23 4.37
CA SER A 107 -18.25 -8.31 4.42
C SER A 107 -18.93 -7.75 3.15
N PHE A 108 -18.40 -6.68 2.58
CA PHE A 108 -18.89 -6.17 1.29
C PHE A 108 -18.64 -7.15 0.14
N ARG A 109 -17.47 -7.80 0.12
CA ARG A 109 -17.14 -8.82 -0.89
C ARG A 109 -18.03 -10.04 -0.77
N LYS A 110 -18.26 -10.53 0.46
CA LYS A 110 -19.21 -11.63 0.71
C LYS A 110 -20.65 -11.29 0.32
N ASN A 111 -21.09 -10.05 0.55
CA ASN A 111 -22.41 -9.60 0.09
C ASN A 111 -22.48 -9.59 -1.45
N ALA A 112 -21.44 -9.09 -2.13
CA ALA A 112 -21.38 -9.13 -3.59
C ALA A 112 -21.41 -10.57 -4.13
N GLN A 113 -20.67 -11.49 -3.53
CA GLN A 113 -20.72 -12.93 -3.86
C GLN A 113 -22.13 -13.48 -3.69
N LYS A 114 -22.82 -13.18 -2.59
CA LYS A 114 -24.21 -13.60 -2.37
C LYS A 114 -25.15 -13.08 -3.46
N LEU A 115 -25.05 -11.81 -3.85
CA LEU A 115 -25.90 -11.25 -4.91
C LEU A 115 -25.62 -11.90 -6.28
N LEU A 116 -24.36 -12.23 -6.55
CA LEU A 116 -23.94 -12.91 -7.78
C LEU A 116 -24.38 -14.37 -7.79
N SER A 117 -24.29 -15.08 -6.66
CA SER A 117 -24.76 -16.47 -6.55
C SER A 117 -26.27 -16.57 -6.75
N GLU A 118 -27.04 -15.65 -6.16
CA GLU A 118 -28.48 -15.54 -6.41
C GLU A 118 -28.80 -15.26 -7.88
N ALA A 119 -28.03 -14.40 -8.55
CA ALA A 119 -28.26 -14.08 -9.96
C ALA A 119 -27.90 -15.23 -10.91
N LEU A 120 -26.87 -16.01 -10.54
CA LEU A 120 -26.42 -17.19 -11.27
C LEU A 120 -27.22 -18.44 -10.93
N GLU A 121 -28.05 -18.42 -9.88
CA GLU A 121 -28.74 -19.60 -9.36
C GLU A 121 -27.74 -20.71 -8.97
N LEU A 122 -26.63 -20.31 -8.32
CA LEU A 122 -25.57 -21.19 -7.85
C LEU A 122 -25.39 -21.07 -6.35
N GLU A 123 -24.67 -22.03 -5.75
CA GLU A 123 -24.25 -21.94 -4.36
C GLU A 123 -23.29 -20.76 -4.14
N MET A 124 -23.33 -20.18 -2.94
CA MET A 124 -22.53 -19.01 -2.58
C MET A 124 -21.02 -19.27 -2.68
N ASP A 125 -20.57 -20.49 -2.36
CA ASP A 125 -19.16 -20.87 -2.36
C ASP A 125 -18.71 -21.49 -3.70
N HIS A 126 -19.53 -21.35 -4.74
CA HIS A 126 -19.19 -21.83 -6.07
C HIS A 126 -18.03 -21.02 -6.68
N LEU A 127 -17.02 -21.70 -7.24
CA LEU A 127 -15.80 -21.08 -7.76
C LEU A 127 -16.06 -20.00 -8.82
N LEU A 128 -17.08 -20.19 -9.66
CA LEU A 128 -17.47 -19.19 -10.66
C LEU A 128 -17.91 -17.85 -10.04
N VAL A 129 -18.68 -17.90 -8.95
CA VAL A 129 -19.14 -16.71 -8.22
C VAL A 129 -17.95 -15.96 -7.64
N GLU A 130 -17.05 -16.71 -6.99
CA GLU A 130 -15.83 -16.15 -6.42
C GLU A 130 -14.94 -15.52 -7.51
N ASN A 131 -14.77 -16.20 -8.65
CA ASN A 131 -13.97 -15.71 -9.75
C ASN A 131 -14.53 -14.42 -10.35
N ILE A 132 -15.85 -14.31 -10.58
CA ILE A 132 -16.48 -13.10 -11.12
C ILE A 132 -16.29 -11.92 -10.15
N GLU A 133 -16.52 -12.14 -8.85
CA GLU A 133 -16.32 -11.09 -7.85
C GLU A 133 -14.85 -10.67 -7.76
N ARG A 134 -13.93 -11.63 -7.74
CA ARG A 134 -12.49 -11.39 -7.67
C ARG A 134 -12.00 -10.59 -8.88
N GLU A 135 -12.45 -10.96 -10.08
CA GLU A 135 -12.08 -10.25 -11.30
C GLU A 135 -12.64 -8.82 -11.31
N THR A 136 -13.87 -8.64 -10.83
CA THR A 136 -14.49 -7.31 -10.65
C THR A 136 -13.69 -6.47 -9.64
N PHE A 137 -13.27 -7.06 -8.53
CA PHE A 137 -12.47 -6.41 -7.51
C PHE A 137 -11.10 -5.99 -8.06
N HIS A 138 -10.45 -6.85 -8.83
CA HIS A 138 -9.18 -6.55 -9.50
C HIS A 138 -9.33 -5.41 -10.52
N LEU A 139 -10.37 -5.46 -11.35
CA LEU A 139 -10.64 -4.45 -12.37
C LEU A 139 -10.95 -3.06 -11.78
N CYS A 140 -11.49 -3.01 -10.55
CA CYS A 140 -11.82 -1.80 -9.82
C CYS A 140 -10.73 -1.35 -8.82
N SER A 141 -9.46 -1.65 -9.12
CA SER A 141 -8.28 -1.24 -8.35
C SER A 141 -8.16 -1.85 -6.96
N ARG A 142 -8.77 -3.02 -6.73
CA ARG A 142 -8.73 -3.74 -5.45
C ARG A 142 -9.27 -2.91 -4.27
N LEU A 143 -10.29 -2.11 -4.54
CA LEU A 143 -10.93 -1.23 -3.55
C LEU A 143 -12.45 -1.29 -3.68
N ILE A 144 -13.15 -1.31 -2.55
CA ILE A 144 -14.62 -1.23 -2.49
C ILE A 144 -15.06 0.24 -2.69
N ASN A 145 -14.94 0.71 -3.92
CA ASN A 145 -15.26 2.08 -4.33
C ASN A 145 -16.62 2.17 -5.07
N GLY A 146 -16.99 3.38 -5.50
CA GLY A 146 -18.19 3.60 -6.31
C GLY A 146 -18.23 2.77 -7.60
N PRO A 147 -17.16 2.75 -8.41
CA PRO A 147 -17.03 1.88 -9.60
C PRO A 147 -17.28 0.40 -9.33
N TYR A 148 -16.68 -0.17 -8.28
CA TYR A 148 -16.89 -1.56 -7.88
C TYR A 148 -18.38 -1.83 -7.64
N ARG A 149 -19.04 -1.02 -6.80
CA ARG A 149 -20.47 -1.22 -6.48
C ARG A 149 -21.38 -1.05 -7.69
N ARG A 150 -21.07 -0.12 -8.61
CA ARG A 150 -21.84 0.08 -9.85
C ARG A 150 -21.66 -1.10 -10.81
N THR A 151 -20.44 -1.60 -10.94
CA THR A 151 -20.12 -2.76 -11.78
C THR A 151 -20.79 -4.02 -11.26
N VAL A 152 -20.70 -4.31 -9.95
CA VAL A 152 -21.40 -5.46 -9.33
C VAL A 152 -22.91 -5.41 -9.59
N ARG A 153 -23.55 -4.25 -9.41
CA ARG A 153 -24.99 -4.10 -9.70
C ARG A 153 -25.31 -4.32 -11.17
N ALA A 154 -24.48 -3.80 -12.08
CA ALA A 154 -24.67 -4.01 -13.51
C ALA A 154 -24.56 -5.50 -13.89
N LEU A 155 -23.56 -6.21 -13.34
CA LEU A 155 -23.39 -7.65 -13.54
C LEU A 155 -24.60 -8.44 -13.02
N VAL A 156 -25.01 -8.18 -11.78
CA VAL A 156 -26.17 -8.83 -11.16
C VAL A 156 -27.44 -8.58 -11.97
N PHE A 157 -27.67 -7.34 -12.42
CA PHE A 157 -28.81 -7.00 -13.25
C PHE A 157 -28.79 -7.75 -14.59
N THR A 158 -27.66 -7.77 -15.29
CA THR A 158 -27.52 -8.53 -16.55
C THR A 158 -27.80 -10.02 -16.34
N LEU A 159 -27.21 -10.63 -15.30
CA LEU A 159 -27.36 -12.06 -15.03
C LEU A 159 -28.80 -12.42 -14.62
N LYS A 160 -29.50 -11.55 -13.89
CA LYS A 160 -30.90 -11.78 -13.50
C LYS A 160 -31.89 -11.67 -14.65
N HIS A 161 -31.61 -10.79 -15.62
CA HIS A 161 -32.59 -10.46 -16.67
C HIS A 161 -32.24 -11.01 -18.06
N ARG A 162 -31.02 -11.49 -18.29
CA ARG A 162 -30.59 -12.06 -19.57
C ARG A 162 -30.12 -13.50 -19.39
N ALA A 163 -31.07 -14.44 -19.50
CA ALA A 163 -30.82 -15.87 -19.34
C ALA A 163 -29.76 -16.42 -20.31
N GLU A 164 -29.73 -15.94 -21.56
CA GLU A 164 -28.73 -16.36 -22.55
C GLU A 164 -27.29 -16.07 -22.08
N ILE A 165 -27.04 -14.85 -21.59
CA ILE A 165 -25.72 -14.46 -21.08
C ILE A 165 -25.37 -15.27 -19.84
N ARG A 166 -26.35 -15.48 -18.95
CA ARG A 166 -26.16 -16.29 -17.74
C ARG A 166 -25.70 -17.71 -18.07
N GLU A 167 -26.37 -18.38 -19.02
CA GLU A 167 -26.00 -19.73 -19.44
C GLU A 167 -24.66 -19.76 -20.19
N GLN A 168 -24.34 -18.74 -21.01
CA GLN A 168 -23.01 -18.62 -21.64
C GLN A 168 -21.88 -18.50 -20.62
N VAL A 169 -22.11 -17.76 -19.52
CA VAL A 169 -21.13 -17.60 -18.44
C VAL A 169 -20.99 -18.90 -17.64
N LYS A 170 -22.10 -19.60 -17.34
CA LYS A 170 -22.08 -20.91 -16.66
C LYS A 170 -21.34 -21.98 -17.46
N ASN A 171 -21.60 -22.05 -18.76
CA ASN A 171 -21.01 -23.03 -19.67
C ASN A 171 -19.59 -22.65 -20.13
N GLY A 172 -19.06 -21.50 -19.69
CA GLY A 172 -17.73 -21.03 -20.04
C GLY A 172 -17.57 -20.52 -21.48
N MET A 173 -18.66 -20.40 -22.25
CA MET A 173 -18.63 -19.81 -23.60
C MET A 173 -18.25 -18.33 -23.58
N LEU A 174 -18.63 -17.62 -22.51
CA LEU A 174 -18.23 -16.23 -22.29
C LEU A 174 -17.19 -16.18 -21.16
N PRO A 175 -15.92 -15.87 -21.46
CA PRO A 175 -14.88 -15.76 -20.44
C PRO A 175 -15.21 -14.68 -19.40
N VAL A 176 -14.98 -14.99 -18.12
CA VAL A 176 -15.29 -14.11 -16.98
C VAL A 176 -14.62 -12.74 -17.12
N GLY A 177 -13.35 -12.69 -17.50
CA GLY A 177 -12.62 -11.43 -17.69
C GLY A 177 -13.29 -10.52 -18.73
N THR A 178 -13.62 -11.06 -19.90
CA THR A 178 -14.32 -10.34 -20.96
C THR A 178 -15.70 -9.87 -20.48
N PHE A 179 -16.47 -10.76 -19.86
CA PHE A 179 -17.80 -10.44 -19.32
C PHE A 179 -17.76 -9.27 -18.33
N VAL A 180 -16.86 -9.33 -17.35
CA VAL A 180 -16.70 -8.30 -16.32
C VAL A 180 -16.25 -6.98 -16.95
N GLN A 181 -15.34 -7.03 -17.93
CA GLN A 181 -14.83 -5.84 -18.60
C GLN A 181 -15.89 -5.12 -19.44
N THR A 182 -16.77 -5.85 -20.14
CA THR A 182 -17.90 -5.28 -20.89
C THR A 182 -18.87 -4.50 -20.00
N HIS A 183 -18.99 -4.89 -18.73
CA HIS A 183 -19.94 -4.30 -17.79
C HIS A 183 -19.31 -3.31 -16.79
N LYS A 184 -18.02 -2.99 -16.96
CA LYS A 184 -17.32 -2.00 -16.13
C LYS A 184 -17.99 -0.63 -16.24
N LYS A 185 -18.25 0.00 -15.10
CA LYS A 185 -18.87 1.34 -15.00
C LYS A 185 -17.99 2.34 -14.26
#